data_AF-A0A961XZN8-F1
#
_entry.id   AF-A0A961XZN8-F1
#
_cell.length_a   1.000
_cell.length_b   1.000
_cell.length_c   1.000
_cell.angle_alpha   90.00
_cell.angle_beta   90.00
_cell.angle_gamma   90.00
#
_symmetry.space_group_name_H-M   'P 1'
#
loop_
_entity.id
_entity.type
_entity.pdbx_description
1 polymer ?
#
loop_
_entity_poly.entity_id
_entity_poly.type
_entity_poly.pdbx_seq_one_letter_code
_entity_poly.pdbx_strand_id
1 'polypeptide(L)'
;MNTDGFVVLAGSLASLGKNEEAKGVVERGMAKYPGLLSIERFALNRGWSPTTSKVMADHMRKAGFPACATQEELADTPNPVRLPECTG
;
A
#
# COMPACT_ATOMS: atom_id res chain seq x y z
N MET A 1 -12.60 -9.66 -4.05
CA MET A 1 -11.44 -9.17 -3.28
C MET A 1 -11.59 -7.68 -3.01
N ASN A 2 -11.45 -7.29 -1.74
CA ASN A 2 -11.35 -5.91 -1.26
C ASN A 2 -9.87 -5.46 -1.23
N THR A 3 -9.59 -4.24 -0.75
CA THR A 3 -8.23 -3.68 -0.67
C THR A 3 -7.29 -4.55 0.16
N ASP A 4 -7.74 -5.05 1.32
CA ASP A 4 -6.97 -6.00 2.15
C ASP A 4 -6.51 -7.23 1.39
N GLY A 5 -7.42 -7.87 0.67
CA GLY A 5 -7.09 -9.06 -0.10
C GLY A 5 -6.06 -8.80 -1.20
N PHE A 6 -6.10 -7.62 -1.86
CA PHE A 6 -5.08 -7.24 -2.84
C PHE A 6 -3.70 -7.09 -2.20
N VAL A 7 -3.61 -6.38 -1.07
CA VAL A 7 -2.34 -6.15 -0.37
C VAL A 7 -1.77 -7.44 0.18
N VAL A 8 -2.59 -8.26 0.85
CA VAL A 8 -2.14 -9.53 1.42
C VAL A 8 -1.69 -10.49 0.32
N LEU A 9 -2.49 -10.68 -0.74
CA LEU A 9 -2.13 -11.60 -1.82
C LEU A 9 -0.85 -11.16 -2.54
N ALA A 10 -0.74 -9.90 -2.94
CA ALA A 10 0.45 -9.38 -3.60
C ALA A 10 1.68 -9.47 -2.70
N GLY A 11 1.54 -9.11 -1.43
CA GLY A 11 2.60 -9.22 -0.43
C GLY A 11 3.07 -10.66 -0.20
N SER A 12 2.14 -11.63 -0.15
CA SER A 12 2.47 -13.05 -0.05
C SER A 12 3.20 -13.57 -1.29
N LEU A 13 2.74 -13.21 -2.49
CA LEU A 13 3.39 -13.60 -3.74
C LEU A 13 4.82 -13.05 -3.83
N ALA A 14 5.01 -11.78 -3.48
CA ALA A 14 6.33 -11.16 -3.44
C ALA A 14 7.27 -11.84 -2.43
N SER A 15 6.78 -12.19 -1.24
CA SER A 15 7.57 -12.94 -0.25
C SER A 15 7.97 -14.35 -0.72
N LEU A 16 7.21 -14.95 -1.63
CA LEU A 16 7.54 -16.23 -2.26
C LEU A 16 8.43 -16.09 -3.50
N GLY A 17 8.88 -14.87 -3.84
CA GLY A 17 9.68 -14.60 -5.04
C GLY A 17 8.88 -14.56 -6.34
N LYS A 18 7.55 -14.66 -6.29
CA LYS A 18 6.64 -14.59 -7.44
C LYS A 18 6.35 -13.14 -7.83
N ASN A 19 7.41 -12.40 -8.18
CA ASN A 19 7.34 -10.94 -8.36
C ASN A 19 6.43 -10.51 -9.51
N GLU A 20 6.39 -11.24 -10.62
CA GLU A 20 5.51 -10.93 -11.75
C GLU A 20 4.03 -11.13 -11.41
N GLU A 21 3.70 -12.24 -10.73
CA GLU A 21 2.34 -12.49 -10.23
C GLU A 21 1.93 -11.41 -9.22
N ALA A 22 2.83 -11.03 -8.30
CA ALA A 22 2.59 -9.96 -7.34
C ALA A 22 2.28 -8.64 -8.06
N LYS A 23 3.10 -8.26 -9.05
CA LYS A 23 2.88 -7.06 -9.86
C LYS A 23 1.52 -7.08 -10.56
N GLY A 24 1.13 -8.21 -11.16
CA GLY A 24 -0.19 -8.37 -11.78
C GLY A 24 -1.35 -8.28 -10.78
N VAL A 25 -1.15 -8.62 -9.50
CA VAL A 25 -2.13 -8.37 -8.44
C VAL A 25 -2.18 -6.88 -8.08
N VAL A 26 -1.03 -6.21 -7.94
CA VAL A 26 -0.94 -4.77 -7.66
C VAL A 26 -1.67 -3.98 -8.75
N GLU A 27 -1.38 -4.23 -10.02
CA GLU A 27 -2.00 -3.52 -11.16
C GLU A 27 -3.53 -3.67 -11.16
N ARG A 28 -4.04 -4.89 -10.94
CA ARG A 28 -5.48 -5.14 -10.82
C ARG A 28 -6.10 -4.46 -9.60
N GLY A 29 -5.38 -4.42 -8.48
CA GLY A 29 -5.82 -3.74 -7.27
C GLY A 29 -5.95 -2.24 -7.48
N MET A 30 -4.90 -1.62 -8.01
CA MET A 30 -4.84 -0.19 -8.32
C MET A 30 -5.93 0.22 -9.32
N ALA A 31 -6.17 -0.59 -10.35
CA ALA A 31 -7.24 -0.34 -11.32
C ALA A 31 -8.64 -0.40 -10.69
N LYS A 32 -8.85 -1.29 -9.71
CA LYS A 32 -10.15 -1.46 -9.05
C LYS A 32 -10.39 -0.44 -7.94
N TYR A 33 -9.33 -0.04 -7.24
CA TYR A 33 -9.38 0.84 -6.08
C TYR A 33 -8.41 2.01 -6.26
N PRO A 34 -8.64 2.88 -7.26
CA PRO A 34 -7.75 3.99 -7.55
C PRO A 34 -7.60 4.87 -6.31
N GLY A 35 -6.34 5.18 -5.97
CA GLY A 35 -5.96 6.04 -4.85
C GLY A 35 -6.16 5.48 -3.44
N LEU A 36 -6.44 4.18 -3.30
CA LEU A 36 -6.59 3.54 -1.98
C LEU A 36 -5.43 2.60 -1.60
N LEU A 37 -4.50 2.34 -2.51
CA LEU A 37 -3.52 1.25 -2.39
C LEU A 37 -2.05 1.71 -2.43
N SER A 38 -1.77 2.98 -2.15
CA SER A 38 -0.41 3.41 -1.83
C SER A 38 -0.03 3.04 -0.39
N ILE A 39 1.28 2.99 -0.10
CA ILE A 39 1.79 2.68 1.24
C ILE A 39 1.32 3.73 2.25
N GLU A 40 1.44 5.02 1.92
CA GLU A 40 0.96 6.10 2.78
C GLU A 40 -0.52 5.95 3.11
N ARG A 41 -1.36 5.72 2.09
CA ARG A 41 -2.81 5.62 2.28
C ARG A 41 -3.22 4.37 3.03
N PHE A 42 -2.71 3.22 2.62
CA PHE A 42 -3.19 1.93 3.10
C PHE A 42 -2.52 1.47 4.39
N ALA A 43 -1.20 1.61 4.50
CA ALA A 43 -0.43 1.03 5.61
C ALA A 43 -0.20 2.01 6.75
N LEU A 44 0.06 3.28 6.46
CA LEU A 44 0.44 4.27 7.48
C LEU A 44 -0.75 5.00 8.11
N ASN A 45 -1.84 5.16 7.36
CA ASN A 45 -2.96 6.03 7.74
C ASN A 45 -4.27 5.30 8.05
N ARG A 46 -4.18 4.03 8.47
CA ARG A 46 -5.35 3.16 8.70
C ARG A 46 -5.67 2.91 10.19
N GLY A 47 -5.02 3.63 11.10
CA GLY A 47 -5.23 3.50 12.55
C GLY A 47 -4.64 2.23 13.16
N TRP A 48 -3.72 1.57 12.46
CA TRP A 48 -3.01 0.40 12.97
C TRP A 48 -1.89 0.77 13.94
N SER A 49 -1.46 -0.21 14.73
CA SER A 49 -0.27 -0.06 15.57
C SER A 49 0.97 0.21 14.69
N PRO A 50 1.99 0.94 15.18
CA PRO A 50 3.21 1.21 14.42
C PRO A 50 3.88 -0.07 13.89
N THR A 51 3.87 -1.15 14.67
CA THR A 51 4.40 -2.46 14.27
C THR A 51 3.64 -3.04 13.08
N THR A 52 2.32 -3.02 13.13
CA THR A 52 1.47 -3.52 12.03
C THR A 52 1.62 -2.66 10.78
N SER A 53 1.62 -1.32 10.92
CA SER A 53 1.85 -0.40 9.80
C SER A 53 3.19 -0.66 9.12
N LYS A 54 4.25 -0.89 9.90
CA LYS A 54 5.58 -1.22 9.36
C LYS A 54 5.56 -2.54 8.58
N VAL A 55 4.98 -3.61 9.14
CA VAL A 55 4.88 -4.91 8.46
C VAL A 55 4.14 -4.78 7.13
N MET A 56 3.01 -4.07 7.12
CA MET A 56 2.21 -3.89 5.90
C MET A 56 2.94 -3.01 4.88
N ALA A 57 3.60 -1.94 5.31
CA ALA A 57 4.41 -1.09 4.43
C ALA A 57 5.55 -1.88 3.77
N ASP A 58 6.26 -2.73 4.51
CA ASP A 58 7.33 -3.57 3.98
C ASP A 58 6.80 -4.58 2.96
N HIS A 59 5.65 -5.22 3.23
CA HIS A 59 5.00 -6.11 2.28
C HIS A 59 4.58 -5.39 1.00
N MET A 60 3.96 -4.22 1.14
CA MET A 60 3.51 -3.42 0.00
C MET A 60 4.69 -2.96 -0.85
N ARG A 61 5.78 -2.51 -0.21
CA ARG A 61 7.01 -2.11 -0.91
C ARG A 61 7.62 -3.26 -1.71
N LYS A 62 7.70 -4.46 -1.12
CA LYS A 62 8.18 -5.66 -1.82
C LYS A 62 7.31 -6.06 -3.01
N ALA A 63 5.99 -5.90 -2.88
CA ALA A 63 5.04 -6.23 -3.94
C ALA A 63 4.99 -5.18 -5.07
N GLY A 64 5.60 -4.01 -4.87
CA GLY A 64 5.65 -2.95 -5.89
C GLY A 64 4.45 -2.00 -5.85
N PHE A 65 3.76 -1.87 -4.72
CA PHE A 65 2.78 -0.80 -4.55
C PHE A 65 3.47 0.57 -4.52
N PRO A 66 2.82 1.64 -5.01
CA PRO A 66 3.38 2.99 -4.92
C PRO A 66 3.55 3.40 -3.46
N ALA A 67 4.66 4.06 -3.14
CA ALA A 67 4.91 4.53 -1.79
C ALA A 67 3.95 5.68 -1.42
N CYS A 68 3.88 6.67 -2.31
CA CYS A 68 3.23 7.95 -2.04
C CYS A 68 1.75 7.94 -2.40
N ALA A 69 0.97 8.60 -1.56
CA ALA A 69 -0.38 9.03 -1.88
C ALA A 69 -0.36 10.50 -2.35
N THR A 70 -1.34 10.90 -3.16
CA THR A 70 -1.57 12.32 -3.44
C THR A 70 -2.22 13.01 -2.24
N GLN A 71 -2.24 14.35 -2.25
CA GLN A 71 -2.96 15.10 -1.23
C GLN A 71 -4.47 14.84 -1.26
N GLU A 72 -5.06 14.67 -2.46
CA GLU A 72 -6.48 14.32 -2.57
C GLU A 72 -6.78 12.93 -2.01
N GLU A 73 -5.89 11.97 -2.21
CA GLU A 73 -6.03 10.60 -1.67
C GLU A 73 -5.98 10.56 -0.14
N LEU A 74 -5.36 11.57 0.49
CA LEU A 74 -5.24 11.72 1.94
C LEU A 74 -6.20 12.76 2.53
N ALA A 75 -7.05 13.40 1.72
CA ALA A 75 -7.86 14.54 2.16
C ALA A 75 -8.84 14.22 3.30
N ASP A 76 -9.26 12.96 3.43
CA ASP A 76 -10.14 12.47 4.48
C ASP A 76 -9.39 11.94 5.72
N THR A 77 -8.06 12.05 5.74
CA THR A 77 -7.19 11.57 6.83
C THR A 77 -6.67 12.78 7.61
N PRO A 78 -7.15 13.02 8.85
CA PRO A 78 -6.63 14.10 9.67
C PRO A 78 -5.16 13.86 10.02
N ASN A 79 -4.30 14.85 9.75
CA ASN A 79 -2.85 14.80 10.01
C ASN A 79 -2.18 13.51 9.45
N PRO A 80 -2.21 13.29 8.13
CA PRO A 80 -1.73 12.05 7.55
C PRO A 80 -0.23 11.90 7.79
N VAL A 81 0.18 10.71 8.23
CA VAL A 81 1.59 10.32 8.28
C VAL A 81 2.11 10.30 6.85
N ARG A 82 3.16 11.08 6.61
CA ARG A 82 3.85 11.15 5.32
C ARG A 82 5.21 10.48 5.39
N LEU A 83 5.57 9.75 4.33
CA LEU A 83 6.92 9.21 4.14
C LEU A 83 7.87 10.33 3.68
N PRO A 84 9.12 10.37 4.15
CA PRO A 84 10.09 11.41 3.75
C PRO A 84 10.27 11.54 2.23
N GLU A 85 10.23 10.42 1.50
CA GLU A 85 10.35 10.38 0.05
C GLU A 85 9.11 10.94 -0.71
N CYS A 86 8.01 11.21 0.00
CA CYS A 86 6.74 11.66 -0.58
C CYS A 86 6.45 13.15 -0.33
N THR A 87 7.37 13.85 0.34
CA THR A 87 7.24 15.27 0.70
C THR A 87 8.33 16.15 0.08
N GLY A 88 9.11 15.59 -0.85
CA GLY A 88 10.17 16.30 -1.58
C GLY A 88 9.67 17.17 -2.73
#